data_AF-A0A2R9BFF7-F1
#
_entry.id   AF-A0A2R9BFF7-F1
#
_cell.length_a   1.000
_cell.length_b   1.000
_cell.length_c   1.000
_cell.angle_alpha   90.00
_cell.angle_beta   90.00
_cell.angle_gamma   90.00
#
_symmetry.space_group_name_H-M   'P 1'
#
loop_
_entity.id
_entity.type
_entity.pdbx_description
1 polymer ?
#
loop_
_entity_poly.entity_id
_entity_poly.type
_entity_poly.pdbx_seq_one_letter_code
_entity_poly.pdbx_strand_id
1 'polypeptide(L)'
;ILSLDFLDDVQWMNKWRLYYQVLNFGMIVSSALMIWKGIEGRKIPIFLTKGDNNAVDDRGLYKQDQHWLEKKDVVGRARGFVPYIGIGTSLMNDYPKFKYEVLFLLGLFVLVHRE
;
A
#
# COMPACT_ATOMS: atom_id res chain seq x y z
N ILE A 1 31.95 17.01 -40.96
CA ILE A 1 31.80 18.42 -40.54
C ILE A 1 30.96 18.55 -39.26
N LEU A 2 29.96 17.69 -39.00
CA LEU A 2 29.09 17.82 -37.81
C LEU A 2 29.61 17.27 -36.46
N SER A 3 30.80 16.66 -36.39
CA SER A 3 31.27 15.96 -35.17
C SER A 3 32.37 16.69 -34.38
N LEU A 4 33.05 17.66 -35.00
CA LEU A 4 34.20 18.33 -34.40
C LEU A 4 33.79 19.63 -33.68
N ASP A 5 32.83 20.38 -34.22
CA ASP A 5 32.33 21.62 -33.62
C ASP A 5 31.77 21.43 -32.19
N PHE A 6 31.16 20.27 -31.91
CA PHE A 6 30.67 19.93 -30.57
C PHE A 6 31.80 19.71 -29.55
N LEU A 7 32.89 19.05 -29.98
CA LEU A 7 34.05 18.84 -29.12
C LEU A 7 34.74 20.17 -28.82
N ASP A 8 34.71 21.08 -29.77
CA ASP A 8 35.25 22.41 -29.58
C ASP A 8 34.45 23.23 -28.57
N ASP A 9 33.12 23.18 -28.57
CA ASP A 9 32.29 23.87 -27.57
C ASP A 9 32.45 23.31 -26.14
N VAL A 10 32.71 22.00 -26.02
CA VAL A 10 32.93 21.34 -24.72
C VAL A 10 34.25 21.80 -24.08
N GLN A 11 35.28 22.05 -24.87
CA GLN A 11 36.60 22.44 -24.36
C GLN A 11 36.61 23.85 -23.74
N TRP A 12 35.73 24.74 -24.24
CA TRP A 12 35.61 26.13 -23.78
C TRP A 12 34.57 26.29 -22.66
N MET A 13 33.97 25.18 -22.21
CA MET A 13 32.97 25.23 -21.17
C MET A 13 33.59 25.30 -19.78
N ASN A 14 33.09 26.24 -18.96
CA ASN A 14 33.45 26.31 -17.55
C ASN A 14 33.18 24.96 -16.85
N LYS A 15 34.12 24.50 -16.01
CA LYS A 15 34.03 23.23 -15.27
C LYS A 15 32.69 23.04 -14.55
N TRP A 16 32.17 24.11 -13.95
CA TRP A 16 30.85 24.13 -13.30
C TRP A 16 29.70 23.95 -14.29
N ARG A 17 29.77 24.56 -15.48
CA ARG A 17 28.76 24.42 -16.53
C ARG A 17 28.74 23.01 -17.10
N LEU A 18 29.91 22.39 -17.27
CA LEU A 18 30.04 20.98 -17.64
C LEU A 18 29.42 20.06 -16.58
N TYR A 19 29.68 20.31 -15.30
CA TYR A 19 29.09 19.54 -14.20
C TYR A 19 27.55 19.58 -14.23
N TYR A 20 26.95 20.76 -14.38
CA TYR A 20 25.49 20.89 -14.46
C TYR A 20 24.90 20.20 -15.70
N GLN A 21 25.58 20.25 -16.86
CA GLN A 21 25.12 19.55 -18.05
C GLN A 21 25.13 18.03 -17.87
N VAL A 22 26.19 17.50 -17.27
CA VAL A 22 26.29 16.06 -16.96
C VAL A 22 25.22 15.64 -15.95
N LEU A 23 25.00 16.44 -14.89
CA LEU A 23 23.94 16.17 -13.92
C LEU A 23 22.55 16.19 -14.56
N ASN A 24 22.22 17.21 -15.34
CA ASN A 24 20.93 17.31 -16.01
C ASN A 24 20.71 16.13 -16.95
N PHE A 25 21.73 15.73 -17.72
CA PHE A 25 21.66 14.55 -18.57
C PHE A 25 21.44 13.27 -17.75
N GLY A 26 22.19 13.09 -16.66
CA GLY A 26 22.02 11.96 -15.74
C GLY A 26 20.61 11.88 -15.15
N MET A 27 20.01 13.02 -14.80
CA MET A 27 18.64 13.09 -14.28
C MET A 27 17.59 12.70 -15.33
N ILE A 28 17.76 13.12 -16.58
CA ILE A 28 16.87 12.75 -17.70
C ILE A 28 16.96 11.24 -17.96
N VAL A 29 18.17 10.70 -18.05
CA VAL A 29 18.41 9.26 -18.27
C VAL A 29 17.83 8.43 -17.12
N SER A 30 18.07 8.84 -15.87
CA SER A 30 17.51 8.17 -14.69
C SER A 30 15.97 8.16 -14.71
N SER A 31 15.34 9.28 -15.06
CA SER A 31 13.88 9.38 -15.17
C SER A 31 13.32 8.48 -16.27
N ALA A 32 13.98 8.45 -17.44
CA ALA A 32 13.59 7.57 -18.55
C ALA A 32 13.73 6.08 -18.17
N LEU A 33 14.82 5.71 -17.49
CA LEU A 33 15.03 4.34 -17.00
C LEU A 33 13.98 3.92 -15.96
N MET A 34 13.59 4.82 -15.05
CA MET A 34 12.52 4.54 -14.08
C MET A 34 11.17 4.27 -14.77
N ILE A 35 10.84 5.05 -15.80
CA ILE A 35 9.61 4.85 -16.59
C ILE A 35 9.68 3.53 -17.36
N TRP A 36 10.79 3.26 -18.05
CA TRP A 36 10.98 2.04 -18.82
C TRP A 36 10.86 0.78 -17.95
N LYS A 37 11.57 0.76 -16.81
CA LYS A 37 11.50 -0.33 -15.83
C LYS A 37 10.09 -0.50 -15.23
N GLY A 38 9.35 0.59 -15.05
CA GLY A 38 7.96 0.55 -14.59
C GLY A 38 6.98 -0.05 -15.59
N ILE A 39 7.28 0.05 -16.89
CA ILE A 39 6.46 -0.52 -17.98
C ILE A 39 6.79 -2.01 -18.16
N GLU A 40 8.08 -2.38 -18.14
CA GLU A 40 8.53 -3.75 -18.40
C GLU A 40 8.27 -4.70 -17.21
N GLY A 41 8.24 -4.17 -15.99
CA GLY A 41 8.07 -4.95 -14.76
C GLY A 41 6.63 -5.28 -14.33
N ARG A 42 5.61 -4.91 -15.11
CA ARG A 42 4.20 -5.20 -14.75
C ARG A 42 3.82 -6.66 -14.98
N LYS A 43 4.40 -7.57 -14.19
CA LYS A 43 3.79 -8.90 -13.99
C LYS A 43 2.55 -8.72 -13.13
N ILE A 44 1.39 -9.04 -13.68
CA ILE A 44 0.13 -9.07 -12.92
C ILE A 44 0.23 -10.28 -11.99
N PRO A 45 0.25 -10.10 -10.65
CA PRO A 45 0.30 -11.22 -9.73
C PRO A 45 -1.04 -11.97 -9.82
N ILE A 46 -0.98 -13.23 -10.23
CA ILE A 46 -2.08 -14.19 -10.17
C ILE A 46 -2.03 -14.93 -8.84
N PHE A 47 -3.19 -15.10 -8.21
CA PHE A 47 -3.32 -15.75 -6.91
C PHE A 47 -4.09 -17.07 -7.06
N LEU A 48 -3.63 -18.08 -6.33
CA LEU A 48 -4.37 -19.30 -6.06
C LEU A 48 -4.71 -19.30 -4.57
N THR A 49 -6.00 -19.32 -4.21
CA THR A 49 -6.40 -19.44 -2.81
C THR A 49 -6.44 -20.91 -2.43
N LYS A 50 -5.86 -21.21 -1.27
CA LYS A 50 -6.02 -22.49 -0.58
C LYS A 50 -6.41 -22.18 0.86
N GLY A 51 -7.66 -22.47 1.21
CA GLY A 51 -8.25 -22.15 2.51
C GLY A 51 -8.14 -23.27 3.54
N ASP A 52 -7.97 -24.51 3.10
CA ASP A 52 -7.93 -25.69 3.95
C ASP A 52 -6.75 -26.62 3.63
N ASN A 53 -6.66 -27.74 4.35
CA ASN A 53 -5.64 -28.77 4.12
C ASN A 53 -6.26 -29.96 3.38
N ASN A 54 -6.64 -29.76 2.11
CA ASN A 54 -7.17 -30.83 1.27
C ASN A 54 -6.42 -30.93 -0.09
N ALA A 55 -6.56 -32.09 -0.76
CA ALA A 55 -5.91 -32.39 -2.03
C ALA A 55 -6.62 -31.80 -3.28
N VAL A 56 -7.84 -31.31 -3.11
CA VAL A 56 -8.69 -30.68 -4.14
C VAL A 56 -8.45 -29.16 -4.15
N ASP A 57 -8.54 -28.54 -5.32
CA ASP A 57 -8.31 -27.09 -5.42
C ASP A 57 -9.58 -26.29 -5.16
N ASP A 58 -9.46 -25.11 -4.54
CA ASP A 58 -10.60 -24.21 -4.22
C ASP A 58 -11.18 -23.54 -5.48
N ARG A 59 -10.68 -23.90 -6.66
CA ARG A 59 -11.16 -23.47 -7.98
C ARG A 59 -12.66 -23.72 -8.19
N GLY A 60 -13.26 -24.68 -7.49
CA GLY A 60 -14.70 -24.94 -7.53
C GLY A 60 -15.56 -23.85 -6.86
N LEU A 61 -14.97 -22.99 -6.03
CA LEU A 61 -15.64 -21.87 -5.37
C LEU A 61 -15.56 -20.56 -6.17
N TYR A 62 -14.76 -20.54 -7.24
CA TYR A 62 -14.70 -19.38 -8.14
C TYR A 62 -15.93 -19.36 -9.06
N LYS A 63 -16.14 -18.24 -9.77
CA LYS A 63 -17.14 -18.22 -10.85
C LYS A 63 -16.81 -19.27 -11.91
N GLN A 64 -17.83 -19.79 -12.61
CA GLN A 64 -17.62 -20.69 -13.75
C GLN A 64 -16.59 -20.05 -14.72
N ASP A 65 -15.61 -20.86 -15.16
CA ASP A 65 -14.46 -20.50 -16.01
C ASP A 65 -13.40 -19.57 -15.40
N GLN A 66 -13.48 -19.23 -14.11
CA GLN A 66 -12.41 -18.52 -13.42
C GLN A 66 -11.45 -19.52 -12.78
N HIS A 67 -10.18 -19.52 -13.20
CA HIS A 67 -9.14 -20.41 -12.66
C HIS A 67 -8.12 -19.72 -11.75
N TRP A 68 -8.01 -18.40 -11.85
CA TRP A 68 -7.02 -17.59 -11.14
C TRP A 68 -7.70 -16.35 -10.57
N LEU A 69 -7.27 -15.91 -9.39
CA LEU A 69 -7.65 -14.60 -8.87
C LEU A 69 -6.67 -13.55 -9.37
N GLU A 70 -7.21 -12.44 -9.85
CA GLU A 70 -6.42 -11.26 -10.15
C GLU A 70 -6.36 -10.34 -8.93
N LYS A 71 -5.39 -9.41 -8.92
CA LYS A 71 -5.28 -8.41 -7.85
C LYS A 71 -6.56 -7.58 -7.65
N LYS A 72 -7.40 -7.44 -8.69
CA LYS A 72 -8.69 -6.74 -8.63
C LYS A 72 -9.74 -7.47 -7.77
N ASP A 73 -9.62 -8.78 -7.63
CA ASP A 73 -10.55 -9.62 -6.86
C ASP A 73 -10.16 -9.65 -5.36
N VAL A 74 -8.95 -9.19 -5.02
CA VAL A 74 -8.44 -9.15 -3.65
C VAL A 74 -8.84 -7.84 -2.97
N VAL A 75 -9.83 -7.91 -2.07
CA VAL A 75 -10.33 -6.76 -1.30
C VAL A 75 -9.29 -6.22 -0.31
N GLY A 76 -8.48 -7.10 0.28
CA GLY A 76 -7.46 -6.70 1.24
C GLY A 76 -6.58 -7.87 1.71
N ARG A 77 -5.48 -7.54 2.41
CA ARG A 77 -4.60 -8.51 3.07
C ARG A 77 -4.60 -8.24 4.57
N ALA A 78 -4.97 -9.24 5.37
CA ALA A 78 -4.87 -9.16 6.83
C ALA A 78 -3.38 -9.00 7.22
N ARG A 79 -3.05 -7.90 7.92
CA ARG A 79 -1.68 -7.61 8.40
C ARG A 79 -1.51 -7.80 9.90
N GLY A 80 -2.60 -7.94 10.64
CA GLY A 80 -2.60 -8.12 12.08
C GLY A 80 -3.94 -8.66 12.55
N PHE A 81 -3.92 -9.31 13.70
CA PHE A 81 -5.09 -9.90 14.35
C PHE A 81 -5.12 -9.41 15.78
N VAL A 82 -6.20 -8.74 16.18
CA VAL A 82 -6.37 -8.27 17.55
C VAL A 82 -7.54 -9.02 18.19
N PRO A 83 -7.27 -10.12 18.92
CA PRO A 83 -8.33 -10.88 19.55
C PRO A 83 -8.98 -10.08 20.69
N TYR A 84 -10.22 -10.44 21.04
CA TYR A 84 -10.99 -9.94 22.18
C TYR A 84 -11.49 -8.48 22.14
N ILE A 85 -10.94 -7.60 21.29
CA ILE A 85 -11.44 -6.19 21.17
C ILE A 85 -12.93 -6.13 20.84
N GLY A 86 -13.41 -7.02 19.97
CA GLY A 86 -14.81 -7.07 19.57
C GLY A 86 -15.78 -7.36 20.71
N ILE A 87 -15.32 -7.95 21.82
CA ILE A 87 -16.19 -8.29 22.96
C ILE A 87 -16.72 -7.02 23.63
N GLY A 88 -15.87 -6.01 23.82
CA GLY A 88 -16.28 -4.74 24.43
C GLY A 88 -17.31 -3.99 23.57
N THR A 89 -17.10 -3.97 22.25
CA THR A 89 -18.04 -3.35 21.31
C THR A 89 -19.34 -4.12 21.22
N SER A 90 -19.30 -5.46 21.16
CA SER A 90 -20.50 -6.30 21.15
C SER A 90 -21.30 -6.12 22.43
N LEU A 91 -20.66 -6.19 23.59
CA LEU A 91 -21.32 -6.01 24.89
C LEU A 91 -22.05 -4.67 24.97
N MET A 92 -21.40 -3.60 24.51
CA MET A 92 -21.96 -2.25 24.50
C MET A 92 -23.07 -2.07 23.44
N ASN A 93 -23.10 -2.90 22.40
CA ASN A 93 -24.17 -2.92 21.38
C ASN A 93 -25.39 -3.74 21.84
N ASP A 94 -25.15 -4.94 22.37
CA ASP A 94 -26.19 -5.91 22.74
C ASP A 94 -26.95 -5.48 24.00
N TYR A 95 -26.30 -4.75 24.90
CA TYR A 95 -26.90 -4.21 26.12
C TYR A 95 -26.84 -2.68 26.14
N PRO A 96 -27.74 -1.98 25.44
CA PRO A 96 -27.77 -0.52 25.45
C PRO A 96 -27.99 0.05 26.86
N LYS A 97 -28.65 -0.70 27.75
CA LYS A 97 -28.82 -0.36 29.18
C LYS A 97 -27.49 -0.21 29.92
N PHE A 98 -26.48 -1.03 29.57
CA PHE A 98 -25.15 -0.98 30.17
C PHE A 98 -24.45 0.37 29.93
N LYS A 99 -24.67 1.00 28.77
CA LYS A 99 -24.15 2.36 28.49
C LYS A 99 -24.67 3.38 29.48
N TYR A 100 -25.98 3.32 29.76
CA TYR A 100 -26.63 4.27 30.66
C TYR A 100 -26.20 4.06 32.12
N GLU A 101 -25.98 2.81 32.54
CA GLU A 101 -25.43 2.49 33.86
C GLU A 101 -24.01 3.03 34.04
N VAL A 102 -23.14 2.83 33.04
CA VAL A 102 -21.77 3.38 33.06
C VAL A 102 -21.79 4.90 33.14
N LEU A 103 -22.62 5.57 32.33
CA LEU A 103 -22.77 7.04 32.36
C LEU A 103 -23.30 7.54 33.70
N PHE A 104 -24.24 6.83 34.30
CA PHE A 104 -24.80 7.16 35.61
C PHE A 104 -23.74 7.08 36.71
N LEU A 105 -22.96 5.99 36.75
CA LEU A 105 -21.87 5.82 37.70
C LEU A 105 -20.78 6.89 37.52
N LEU A 106 -20.46 7.23 36.27
CA LEU A 106 -19.49 8.28 35.96
C LEU A 106 -19.98 9.66 36.42
N GLY A 107 -21.27 9.96 36.23
CA GLY A 107 -21.89 11.18 36.75
C GLY A 107 -21.85 11.25 38.27
N LEU A 108 -22.15 10.15 38.97
CA LEU A 108 -22.03 10.08 40.43
C LEU A 108 -20.58 10.23 40.90
N PHE A 109 -19.63 9.59 40.22
CA PHE A 109 -18.21 9.72 40.53
C PHE A 109 -17.75 11.18 40.43
N VAL A 110 -18.11 11.86 39.34
CA VAL A 110 -17.80 13.28 39.15
C VAL A 110 -18.43 14.15 40.24
N LEU A 111 -19.67 13.88 40.65
CA LEU A 111 -20.33 14.62 41.73
C LEU A 111 -19.65 14.42 43.09
N VAL A 112 -19.17 13.21 43.38
CA VAL A 112 -18.47 12.89 44.64
C VAL A 112 -17.05 13.45 44.66
N HIS A 113 -16.36 13.47 43.51
CA HIS A 113 -15.02 14.07 43.37
C HIS A 113 -15.04 15.57 43.06
N ARG A 114 -16.22 16.21 43.10
CA ARG A 114 -16.34 17.67 42.98
C ARG A 114 -16.09 18.34 44.32
N GLU A 115 -14.88 18.17 44.83
CA GLU A 115 -14.20 18.95 45.89
C GLU A 115 -12.74 19.10 45.46
#